data_AF-A0A951W519-F1
#
_entry.id   AF-A0A951W519-F1
#
_cell.length_a   1.000
_cell.length_b   1.000
_cell.length_c   1.000
_cell.angle_alpha   90.00
_cell.angle_beta   90.00
_cell.angle_gamma   90.00
#
_symmetry.space_group_name_H-M   'P 1'
#
loop_
_entity.id
_entity.type
_entity.pdbx_description
1 polymer ?
#
loop_
_entity_poly.entity_id
_entity_poly.type
_entity_poly.pdbx_seq_one_letter_code
_entity_poly.pdbx_strand_id
1 'polypeptide(L)'
;MATLKRKAYTKPLPADAETFTKGGVLHAKWVDGKGKRQTARVTTGQDGAPRLLIESPVWFAQFRDAGDMVRLVSTGCRSRDAAQARLAQLVNEQERVRAGVVSAAEVRTSRHGRRDYAETVEAFIASMRARNCAKRCADEWAALLKADGAAMGWRTLADMSRADLERCLTKRATTAKDPEKPESVMGARMHNVHVTAFSSFGNWCFRQGYAKANPFTGTARRDEQGDRRRTRRAMSAVEIGRLIEAARTRPEREARLVTRGPHKGEYTADLSDKTLDSLRWLGETRAMFWKTLALTGLRVNEARSITLGNVMLDADTPHLLLAGRDAKNRKAATVPLQRDFAQELAGYVAERKARLLGQRGASVAAFPGAFDAVPVFDVPMNMSKVFDADRKAADIPKHDGAGRVVDCHCLRHSFATALVAAKVPVHVAQKLLRHATPQMTLGVYSHANVGDMADAVNALPLIGWGAGGEQKKAASALAPTLAHNSGFSRASEAVGGRFRDSGTVKHGTDTKCVSPNNDRGLRRKAVGGSGEEMARPDGLEPSAFSLEG
;
A
#
# COMPACT_ATOMS: atom_id res chain seq x y z
N MET A 1 -2.56 48.86 25.00
CA MET A 1 -4.00 48.93 25.29
C MET A 1 -4.75 48.13 24.25
N ALA A 2 -5.64 47.23 24.68
CA ALA A 2 -6.48 46.43 23.79
C ALA A 2 -7.82 47.14 23.59
N THR A 3 -8.26 47.33 22.35
CA THR A 3 -9.46 48.12 22.02
C THR A 3 -10.29 47.44 20.93
N LEU A 4 -11.62 47.55 21.03
CA LEU A 4 -12.53 47.15 19.98
C LEU A 4 -12.76 48.31 19.00
N LYS A 5 -12.77 48.03 17.70
CA LYS A 5 -13.04 49.00 16.64
C LYS A 5 -14.02 48.44 15.62
N ARG A 6 -14.86 49.30 15.04
CA ARG A 6 -15.60 48.97 13.81
C ARG A 6 -14.86 49.58 12.63
N LYS A 7 -14.51 48.77 11.63
CA LYS A 7 -13.93 49.29 10.40
C LYS A 7 -15.01 49.99 9.60
N ALA A 8 -14.80 51.25 9.25
CA ALA A 8 -15.64 51.94 8.28
C ALA A 8 -15.07 51.72 6.87
N TYR A 9 -15.94 51.52 5.89
CA TYR A 9 -15.58 51.47 4.48
C TYR A 9 -16.54 52.33 3.66
N THR A 10 -16.08 52.80 2.51
CA THR A 10 -16.85 53.72 1.65
C THR A 10 -17.47 53.01 0.46
N LYS A 11 -18.80 53.06 0.31
CA LYS A 11 -19.51 52.62 -0.90
C LYS A 11 -19.93 53.82 -1.76
N PRO A 12 -20.08 53.68 -3.09
CA PRO A 12 -20.69 54.70 -3.92
C PRO A 12 -22.12 55.02 -3.43
N LEU A 13 -22.55 56.27 -3.56
CA LEU A 13 -23.92 56.68 -3.27
C LEU A 13 -24.86 56.09 -4.34
N PRO A 14 -25.89 55.29 -3.98
CA PRO A 14 -26.90 54.82 -4.91
C PRO A 14 -27.68 55.98 -5.55
N ALA A 15 -28.10 55.84 -6.81
CA ALA A 15 -28.82 56.89 -7.54
C ALA A 15 -30.22 57.17 -6.95
N ASP A 16 -30.80 56.21 -6.25
CA ASP A 16 -32.11 56.25 -5.59
C ASP A 16 -32.02 56.70 -4.12
N ALA A 17 -30.88 57.21 -3.66
CA ALA A 17 -30.67 57.61 -2.28
C ALA A 17 -31.15 59.06 -2.01
N GLU A 18 -32.06 59.22 -1.05
CA GLU A 18 -32.47 60.52 -0.53
C GLU A 18 -31.44 61.05 0.47
N THR A 19 -30.81 62.19 0.18
CA THR A 19 -29.86 62.84 1.11
C THR A 19 -30.55 63.84 2.01
N PHE A 20 -30.27 63.80 3.30
CA PHE A 20 -30.80 64.75 4.30
C PHE A 20 -29.71 65.15 5.29
N THR A 21 -29.78 66.38 5.80
CA THR A 21 -28.81 66.89 6.78
C THR A 21 -29.40 66.77 8.19
N LYS A 22 -28.68 66.11 9.10
CA LYS A 22 -29.06 66.01 10.51
C LYS A 22 -27.88 66.43 11.38
N GLY A 23 -28.06 67.49 12.17
CA GLY A 23 -27.03 68.01 13.08
C GLY A 23 -25.74 68.46 12.36
N GLY A 24 -25.86 69.09 11.18
CA GLY A 24 -24.70 69.56 10.40
C GLY A 24 -23.95 68.47 9.62
N VAL A 25 -24.43 67.22 9.65
CA VAL A 25 -23.82 66.08 8.94
C VAL A 25 -24.76 65.57 7.85
N LEU A 26 -24.23 65.36 6.64
CA LEU A 26 -24.97 64.84 5.51
C LEU A 26 -25.17 63.32 5.65
N HIS A 27 -26.42 62.89 5.61
CA HIS A 27 -26.83 61.48 5.63
C HIS A 27 -27.56 61.13 4.34
N ALA A 28 -27.56 59.86 3.98
CA ALA A 28 -28.33 59.33 2.86
C ALA A 28 -29.18 58.15 3.35
N LYS A 29 -30.43 58.11 2.88
CA LYS A 29 -31.38 57.03 3.11
C LYS A 29 -31.69 56.37 1.77
N TRP A 30 -31.55 55.05 1.72
CA TRP A 30 -31.85 54.27 0.53
C TRP A 30 -32.45 52.93 0.93
N VAL A 31 -33.06 52.24 -0.01
CA VAL A 31 -33.52 50.86 0.17
C VAL A 31 -32.45 49.93 -0.41
N ASP A 32 -31.93 49.00 0.39
CA ASP A 32 -30.97 48.03 -0.14
C ASP A 32 -31.64 47.05 -1.11
N GLY A 33 -30.85 46.30 -1.90
CA GLY A 33 -31.37 45.29 -2.84
C GLY A 33 -32.13 44.12 -2.20
N LYS A 34 -32.34 44.14 -0.88
CA LYS A 34 -33.18 43.20 -0.11
C LYS A 34 -34.44 43.87 0.47
N GLY A 35 -34.77 45.09 0.03
CA GLY A 35 -35.97 45.81 0.44
C GLY A 35 -35.88 46.48 1.81
N LYS A 36 -34.71 46.52 2.45
CA LYS A 36 -34.56 47.09 3.79
C LYS A 36 -34.06 48.54 3.72
N ARG A 37 -34.75 49.44 4.44
CA ARG A 37 -34.35 50.85 4.56
C ARG A 37 -33.04 50.94 5.34
N GLN A 38 -32.02 51.52 4.72
CA GLN A 38 -30.71 51.78 5.32
C GLN A 38 -30.49 53.29 5.44
N THR A 39 -29.65 53.69 6.39
CA THR A 39 -29.23 55.08 6.55
C THR A 39 -27.76 55.08 6.91
N ALA A 40 -26.96 55.86 6.18
CA ALA A 40 -25.54 56.00 6.43
C ALA A 40 -25.10 57.45 6.21
N ARG A 41 -23.97 57.82 6.81
CA ARG A 41 -23.36 59.13 6.64
C ARG A 41 -22.73 59.22 5.25
N VAL A 42 -22.88 60.36 4.59
CA VAL A 42 -22.21 60.65 3.32
C VAL A 42 -20.86 61.32 3.61
N THR A 43 -19.81 60.88 2.93
CA THR A 43 -18.47 61.45 2.95
C THR A 43 -18.02 61.69 1.51
N THR A 44 -17.15 62.67 1.30
CA THR A 44 -16.56 62.92 -0.03
C THR A 44 -15.40 61.96 -0.27
N GLY A 45 -15.39 61.26 -1.40
CA GLY A 45 -14.24 60.45 -1.84
C GLY A 45 -13.06 61.32 -2.29
N GLN A 46 -11.90 60.71 -2.51
CA GLN A 46 -10.72 61.43 -3.04
C GLN A 46 -10.98 62.07 -4.42
N ASP A 47 -11.92 61.51 -5.19
CA ASP A 47 -12.33 62.00 -6.52
C ASP A 47 -13.44 63.06 -6.47
N GLY A 48 -13.75 63.63 -5.29
CA GLY A 48 -14.82 64.63 -5.11
C GLY A 48 -16.26 64.07 -5.13
N ALA A 49 -16.45 62.80 -5.49
CA ALA A 49 -17.77 62.17 -5.54
C ALA A 49 -18.33 61.81 -4.14
N PRO A 50 -19.65 61.94 -3.90
CA PRO A 50 -20.28 61.55 -2.64
C PRO A 50 -20.29 60.02 -2.47
N ARG A 51 -19.85 59.55 -1.30
CA ARG A 51 -19.77 58.13 -0.93
C ARG A 51 -20.42 57.89 0.43
N LEU A 52 -21.04 56.73 0.60
CA LEU A 52 -21.60 56.28 1.88
C LEU A 52 -20.50 55.72 2.78
N LEU A 53 -20.37 56.23 4.00
CA LEU A 53 -19.53 55.68 5.05
C LEU A 53 -20.33 54.63 5.83
N ILE A 54 -20.00 53.34 5.61
CA ILE A 54 -20.68 52.22 6.25
C ILE A 54 -19.72 51.55 7.24
N GLU A 55 -20.18 51.38 8.48
CA GLU A 55 -19.45 50.60 9.48
C GLU A 55 -19.68 49.11 9.28
N SER A 56 -18.61 48.32 9.42
CA SER A 56 -18.69 46.86 9.39
C SER A 56 -19.68 46.36 10.47
N PRO A 57 -20.54 45.38 10.15
CA PRO A 57 -21.45 44.78 11.13
C PRO A 57 -20.71 43.95 12.18
N VAL A 58 -19.41 43.71 12.00
CA VAL A 58 -18.57 42.89 12.88
C VAL A 58 -17.55 43.77 13.58
N TRP A 59 -17.32 43.50 14.86
CA TRP A 59 -16.28 44.16 15.64
C TRP A 59 -14.88 43.59 15.34
N PHE A 60 -13.87 44.44 15.34
CA PHE A 60 -12.47 44.05 15.23
C PHE A 60 -11.76 44.30 16.55
N ALA A 61 -10.98 43.31 17.00
CA ALA A 61 -10.13 43.37 18.17
C ALA A 61 -8.74 43.89 17.78
N GLN A 62 -8.35 45.03 18.33
CA GLN A 62 -6.98 45.55 18.24
C GLN A 62 -6.25 45.29 19.55
N PHE A 63 -5.16 44.52 19.50
CA PHE A 63 -4.35 44.17 20.68
C PHE A 63 -2.87 44.02 20.29
N ARG A 64 -1.96 44.02 21.26
CA ARG A 64 -0.54 43.71 21.02
C ARG A 64 -0.33 42.21 21.16
N ASP A 65 0.38 41.61 20.20
CA ASP A 65 0.81 40.21 20.30
C ASP A 65 2.04 40.08 21.20
N ALA A 66 2.45 38.83 21.48
CA ALA A 66 3.60 38.54 22.34
C ALA A 66 4.94 39.09 21.80
N GLY A 67 5.01 39.47 20.51
CA GLY A 67 6.18 40.11 19.89
C GLY A 67 6.07 41.64 19.81
N ASP A 68 5.20 42.25 20.62
CA ASP A 68 4.90 43.70 20.66
C ASP A 68 4.32 44.31 19.38
N MET A 69 3.90 43.49 18.41
CA MET A 69 3.22 43.98 17.22
C MET A 69 1.73 44.18 17.46
N VAL A 70 1.19 45.29 16.94
CA VAL A 70 -0.25 45.58 17.02
C VAL A 70 -1.00 44.78 15.96
N ARG A 71 -1.86 43.86 16.40
CA ARG A 71 -2.70 43.03 15.53
C ARG A 71 -4.14 43.54 15.53
N LEU A 72 -4.77 43.50 14.36
CA LEU A 72 -6.18 43.80 14.17
C LEU A 72 -6.89 42.58 13.60
N VAL A 73 -7.67 41.89 14.44
CA VAL A 73 -8.32 40.61 14.09
C VAL A 73 -9.84 40.77 14.15
N SER A 74 -10.56 40.20 13.19
CA SER A 74 -12.03 40.16 13.24
C SER A 74 -12.51 39.28 14.39
N THR A 75 -13.43 39.76 15.23
CA THR A 75 -14.01 38.94 16.30
C THR A 75 -15.11 38.01 15.79
N GLY A 76 -15.66 38.27 14.59
CA GLY A 76 -16.83 37.57 14.06
C GLY A 76 -18.15 37.92 14.76
N CYS A 77 -18.11 38.72 15.84
CA CYS A 77 -19.26 39.06 16.65
C CYS A 77 -19.89 40.39 16.21
N ARG A 78 -21.23 40.43 16.15
CA ARG A 78 -22.02 41.66 15.92
C ARG A 78 -22.32 42.44 17.20
N SER A 79 -22.48 41.72 18.31
CA SER A 79 -22.66 42.32 19.64
C SER A 79 -21.32 42.78 20.22
N ARG A 80 -21.32 43.94 20.89
CA ARG A 80 -20.16 44.51 21.55
C ARG A 80 -19.69 43.61 22.71
N ASP A 81 -20.60 43.03 23.47
CA ASP A 81 -20.27 42.22 24.65
C ASP A 81 -19.61 40.89 24.26
N ALA A 82 -20.13 40.22 23.22
CA ALA A 82 -19.51 39.02 22.66
C ALA A 82 -18.12 39.33 22.05
N ALA A 83 -17.97 40.50 21.43
CA ALA A 83 -16.67 40.96 20.94
C ALA A 83 -15.69 41.27 22.08
N GLN A 84 -16.16 41.80 23.21
CA GLN A 84 -15.37 42.08 24.40
C GLN A 84 -14.85 40.78 25.04
N ALA A 85 -15.70 39.75 25.16
CA ALA A 85 -15.30 38.43 25.62
C ALA A 85 -14.23 37.79 24.71
N ARG A 86 -14.39 37.93 23.39
CA ARG A 86 -13.37 37.48 22.42
C ARG A 86 -12.06 38.27 22.52
N LEU A 87 -12.12 39.57 22.74
CA LEU A 87 -10.92 40.39 22.96
C LEU A 87 -10.17 39.93 24.23
N ALA A 88 -10.88 39.72 25.33
CA ALA A 88 -10.29 39.22 26.59
C ALA A 88 -9.62 37.86 26.39
N GLN A 89 -10.25 36.94 25.66
CA GLN A 89 -9.64 35.65 25.33
C GLN A 89 -8.36 35.78 24.49
N LEU A 90 -8.34 36.67 23.50
CA LEU A 90 -7.17 36.91 22.65
C LEU A 90 -6.02 37.54 23.43
N VAL A 91 -6.30 38.47 24.34
CA VAL A 91 -5.29 39.09 25.21
C VAL A 91 -4.70 38.05 26.18
N ASN A 92 -5.55 37.27 26.87
CA ASN A 92 -5.09 36.21 27.77
C ASN A 92 -4.23 35.16 27.03
N GLU A 93 -4.57 34.84 25.78
CA GLU A 93 -3.77 33.93 24.94
C GLU A 93 -2.36 34.50 24.69
N GLN A 94 -2.23 35.80 24.39
CA GLN A 94 -0.93 36.45 24.19
C GLN A 94 -0.13 36.62 25.48
N GLU A 95 -0.79 36.91 26.60
CA GLU A 95 -0.12 37.02 27.91
C GLU A 95 0.47 35.68 28.35
N ARG A 96 -0.24 34.57 28.12
CA ARG A 96 0.30 33.22 28.36
C ARG A 96 1.50 32.90 27.47
N VAL A 97 1.53 33.44 26.24
CA VAL A 97 2.70 33.32 25.36
C VAL A 97 3.87 34.16 25.84
N ARG A 98 3.60 35.39 26.27
CA ARG A 98 4.62 36.31 26.79
C ARG A 98 5.23 35.83 28.11
N ALA A 99 4.42 35.22 28.97
CA ALA A 99 4.86 34.62 30.22
C ALA A 99 5.59 33.27 30.04
N GLY A 100 5.76 32.79 28.81
CA GLY A 100 6.41 31.50 28.51
C GLY A 100 5.61 30.26 28.93
N VAL A 101 4.35 30.44 29.36
CA VAL A 101 3.45 29.35 29.81
C VAL A 101 2.94 28.52 28.63
N VAL A 102 2.86 29.12 27.43
CA VAL A 102 2.48 28.44 26.18
C VAL A 102 3.32 29.03 25.04
N SER A 103 3.98 28.23 24.22
CA SER A 103 4.70 28.78 23.06
C SER A 103 3.74 29.28 21.97
N ALA A 104 4.18 30.25 21.14
CA ALA A 104 3.41 30.68 19.97
C ALA A 104 3.12 29.52 18.99
N ALA A 105 3.97 28.48 18.98
CA ALA A 105 3.75 27.25 18.24
C ALA A 105 2.55 26.45 18.81
N GLU A 106 2.46 26.32 20.14
CA GLU A 106 1.34 25.62 20.80
C GLU A 106 -0.01 26.32 20.62
N VAL A 107 -0.02 27.66 20.50
CA VAL A 107 -1.23 28.43 20.13
C VAL A 107 -1.65 28.16 18.69
N ARG A 108 -0.71 28.12 17.73
CA ARG A 108 -1.02 27.77 16.33
C ARG A 108 -1.54 26.35 16.20
N THR A 109 -0.93 25.40 16.90
CA THR A 109 -1.37 24.00 16.94
C THR A 109 -2.78 23.87 17.52
N SER A 110 -3.10 24.60 18.59
CA SER A 110 -4.46 24.62 19.17
C SER A 110 -5.54 25.08 18.18
N ARG A 111 -5.20 25.98 17.24
CA ARG A 111 -6.14 26.40 16.17
C ARG A 111 -6.37 25.31 15.13
N HIS A 112 -5.38 24.45 14.90
CA HIS A 112 -5.48 23.33 13.96
C HIS A 112 -6.31 22.16 14.50
N GLY A 113 -6.60 22.11 15.81
CA GLY A 113 -7.54 21.14 16.38
C GLY A 113 -8.93 21.21 15.73
N ARG A 114 -9.36 22.38 15.22
CA ARG A 114 -10.65 22.57 14.53
C ARG A 114 -10.63 22.23 13.04
N ARG A 115 -9.48 21.80 12.49
CA ARG A 115 -9.42 21.35 11.09
C ARG A 115 -10.31 20.14 10.92
N ASP A 116 -10.97 20.07 9.76
CA ASP A 116 -11.74 18.91 9.38
C ASP A 116 -10.83 17.67 9.28
N TYR A 117 -11.28 16.59 9.89
CA TYR A 117 -10.52 15.34 9.95
C TYR A 117 -10.39 14.71 8.56
N ALA A 118 -11.48 14.64 7.79
CA ALA A 118 -11.50 13.98 6.49
C ALA A 118 -10.67 14.73 5.44
N GLU A 119 -10.73 16.07 5.45
CA GLU A 119 -9.87 16.92 4.62
C GLU A 119 -8.39 16.76 4.99
N THR A 120 -8.09 16.66 6.28
CA THR A 120 -6.72 16.46 6.76
C THR A 120 -6.17 15.08 6.36
N VAL A 121 -7.01 14.04 6.38
CA VAL A 121 -6.65 12.72 5.84
C VAL A 121 -6.35 12.81 4.35
N GLU A 122 -7.15 13.50 3.55
CA GLU A 122 -6.86 13.69 2.11
C GLU A 122 -5.52 14.40 1.87
N ALA A 123 -5.21 15.43 2.65
CA ALA A 123 -3.90 16.11 2.58
C ALA A 123 -2.74 15.16 2.94
N PHE A 124 -2.92 14.29 3.94
CA PHE A 124 -1.95 13.26 4.28
C PHE A 124 -1.74 12.25 3.13
N ILE A 125 -2.82 11.77 2.53
CA ILE A 125 -2.78 10.82 1.41
C ILE A 125 -2.16 11.46 0.16
N ALA A 126 -2.45 12.73 -0.13
CA ALA A 126 -1.78 13.49 -1.18
C ALA A 126 -0.26 13.57 -0.93
N SER A 127 0.16 13.82 0.32
CA SER A 127 1.57 13.79 0.70
C SER A 127 2.21 12.41 0.56
N MET A 128 1.47 11.32 0.81
CA MET A 128 1.96 9.96 0.52
C MET A 128 2.16 9.73 -0.98
N ARG A 129 1.18 10.13 -1.80
CA ARG A 129 1.26 9.99 -3.26
C ARG A 129 2.43 10.80 -3.84
N ALA A 130 2.66 12.02 -3.36
CA ALA A 130 3.77 12.87 -3.77
C ALA A 130 5.15 12.25 -3.46
N ARG A 131 5.27 11.47 -2.38
CA ARG A 131 6.50 10.72 -2.02
C ARG A 131 6.67 9.41 -2.80
N ASN A 132 5.86 9.18 -3.84
CA ASN A 132 5.86 7.94 -4.63
C ASN A 132 5.62 6.68 -3.79
N CYS A 133 4.86 6.81 -2.69
CA CYS A 133 4.29 5.66 -2.01
C CYS A 133 3.36 4.92 -2.97
N ALA A 134 3.29 3.59 -2.84
CA ALA A 134 2.48 2.79 -3.75
C ALA A 134 1.00 3.20 -3.69
N LYS A 135 0.41 3.47 -4.86
CA LYS A 135 -0.95 4.04 -5.03
C LYS A 135 -1.99 3.29 -4.20
N ARG A 136 -2.01 1.97 -4.30
CA ARG A 136 -2.95 1.12 -3.54
C ARG A 136 -2.83 1.29 -2.04
N CYS A 137 -1.61 1.38 -1.49
CA CYS A 137 -1.40 1.60 -0.06
C CYS A 137 -2.01 2.94 0.38
N ALA A 138 -1.79 3.99 -0.41
CA ALA A 138 -2.39 5.30 -0.15
C ALA A 138 -3.94 5.24 -0.21
N ASP A 139 -4.50 4.56 -1.22
CA ASP A 139 -5.96 4.41 -1.37
C ASP A 139 -6.57 3.57 -0.23
N GLU A 140 -5.90 2.49 0.18
CA GLU A 140 -6.29 1.62 1.28
C GLU A 140 -6.26 2.36 2.63
N TRP A 141 -5.22 3.15 2.89
CA TRP A 141 -5.12 3.96 4.09
C TRP A 141 -6.14 5.09 4.10
N ALA A 142 -6.42 5.71 2.94
CA ALA A 142 -7.48 6.72 2.82
C ALA A 142 -8.83 6.14 3.23
N ALA A 143 -9.19 4.98 2.67
CA ALA A 143 -10.40 4.26 2.98
C ALA A 143 -10.51 3.91 4.47
N LEU A 144 -9.44 3.33 5.04
CA LEU A 144 -9.38 2.91 6.43
C LEU A 144 -9.52 4.10 7.39
N LEU A 145 -8.69 5.13 7.25
CA LEU A 145 -8.66 6.30 8.14
C LEU A 145 -10.01 7.04 8.13
N LYS A 146 -10.65 7.14 6.95
CA LYS A 146 -11.96 7.78 6.82
C LYS A 146 -13.08 6.93 7.41
N ALA A 147 -13.13 5.64 7.08
CA ALA A 147 -14.19 4.75 7.55
C ALA A 147 -14.15 4.63 9.08
N ASP A 148 -12.97 4.46 9.67
CA ASP A 148 -12.83 4.36 11.12
C ASP A 148 -13.04 5.70 11.82
N GLY A 149 -12.52 6.80 11.27
CA GLY A 149 -12.79 8.14 11.78
C GLY A 149 -14.29 8.45 11.83
N ALA A 150 -15.02 8.12 10.76
CA ALA A 150 -16.47 8.26 10.71
C ALA A 150 -17.18 7.33 11.71
N ALA A 151 -16.75 6.08 11.85
CA ALA A 151 -17.32 5.14 12.82
C ALA A 151 -17.10 5.58 14.29
N MET A 152 -16.03 6.33 14.56
CA MET A 152 -15.75 6.93 15.87
C MET A 152 -16.42 8.31 16.05
N GLY A 153 -17.05 8.85 15.01
CA GLY A 153 -17.73 10.15 15.05
C GLY A 153 -16.79 11.36 14.99
N TRP A 154 -15.54 11.17 14.58
CA TRP A 154 -14.57 12.26 14.50
C TRP A 154 -14.87 13.19 13.33
N ARG A 155 -15.02 14.48 13.64
CA ARG A 155 -15.21 15.54 12.63
C ARG A 155 -13.97 16.41 12.53
N THR A 156 -13.26 16.58 13.65
CA THR A 156 -12.10 17.45 13.75
C THR A 156 -10.89 16.72 14.30
N LEU A 157 -9.71 17.31 14.13
CA LEU A 157 -8.47 16.75 14.71
C LEU A 157 -8.48 16.72 16.25
N ALA A 158 -9.27 17.57 16.90
CA ALA A 158 -9.44 17.56 18.35
C ALA A 158 -10.20 16.33 18.87
N ASP A 159 -11.00 15.68 18.02
CA ASP A 159 -11.79 14.50 18.40
C ASP A 159 -10.92 13.22 18.44
N MET A 160 -9.72 13.25 17.86
CA MET A 160 -8.84 12.08 17.77
C MET A 160 -8.45 11.56 19.16
N SER A 161 -8.80 10.32 19.43
CA SER A 161 -8.56 9.66 20.72
C SER A 161 -8.01 8.25 20.53
N ARG A 162 -6.93 7.93 21.26
CA ARG A 162 -6.39 6.56 21.29
C ARG A 162 -7.41 5.56 21.81
N ALA A 163 -8.15 5.93 22.85
CA ALA A 163 -9.13 5.07 23.50
C ALA A 163 -10.28 4.72 22.55
N ASP A 164 -10.71 5.66 21.71
CA ASP A 164 -11.75 5.41 20.71
C ASP A 164 -11.25 4.47 19.61
N LEU A 165 -10.00 4.65 19.15
CA LEU A 165 -9.37 3.75 18.20
C LEU A 165 -9.26 2.33 18.77
N GLU A 166 -8.74 2.17 19.98
CA GLU A 166 -8.60 0.86 20.64
C GLU A 166 -9.96 0.17 20.84
N ARG A 167 -11.00 0.93 21.21
CA ARG A 167 -12.38 0.41 21.32
C ARG A 167 -12.92 -0.02 19.95
N CYS A 168 -12.69 0.78 18.90
CA CYS A 168 -13.10 0.47 17.53
C CYS A 168 -12.43 -0.81 17.02
N LEU A 169 -11.10 -0.92 17.20
CA LEU A 169 -10.33 -2.10 16.79
C LEU A 169 -10.71 -3.34 17.59
N THR A 170 -10.96 -3.21 18.90
CA THR A 170 -11.44 -4.30 19.74
C THR A 170 -12.80 -4.80 19.26
N LYS A 171 -13.75 -3.89 19.00
CA LYS A 171 -15.07 -4.23 18.45
C LYS A 171 -14.94 -4.97 17.12
N ARG A 172 -14.09 -4.51 16.20
CA ARG A 172 -13.88 -5.19 14.91
C ARG A 172 -13.20 -6.56 15.05
N ALA A 173 -12.41 -6.76 16.10
CA ALA A 173 -11.76 -8.04 16.37
C ALA A 173 -12.64 -9.06 17.10
N THR A 174 -13.78 -8.63 17.66
CA THR A 174 -14.75 -9.52 18.31
C THR A 174 -16.07 -9.65 17.55
N THR A 175 -16.40 -8.68 16.70
CA THR A 175 -17.63 -8.68 15.91
C THR A 175 -17.38 -9.34 14.57
N ALA A 176 -18.12 -10.41 14.28
CA ALA A 176 -18.07 -11.06 12.98
C ALA A 176 -18.55 -10.08 11.89
N LYS A 177 -17.80 -9.98 10.79
CA LYS A 177 -18.18 -9.18 9.63
C LYS A 177 -19.39 -9.78 8.90
N ASP A 178 -19.46 -11.11 8.87
CA ASP A 178 -20.55 -11.89 8.30
C ASP A 178 -21.30 -12.59 9.46
N PRO A 179 -22.57 -12.28 9.71
CA PRO A 179 -23.34 -12.91 10.78
C PRO A 179 -23.43 -14.44 10.65
N GLU A 180 -23.32 -14.98 9.43
CA GLU A 180 -23.36 -16.43 9.18
C GLU A 180 -22.01 -17.11 9.44
N LYS A 181 -20.92 -16.34 9.65
CA LYS A 181 -19.57 -16.85 9.87
C LYS A 181 -18.95 -16.20 11.11
N PRO A 182 -19.16 -16.78 12.31
CA PRO A 182 -18.65 -16.23 13.57
C PRO A 182 -17.13 -15.97 13.59
N GLU A 183 -16.37 -16.75 12.82
CA GLU A 183 -14.92 -16.63 12.65
C GLU A 183 -14.48 -15.46 11.74
N SER A 184 -15.42 -14.79 11.08
CA SER A 184 -15.18 -13.66 10.18
C SER A 184 -14.86 -12.35 10.92
N VAL A 185 -14.12 -12.42 12.02
CA VAL A 185 -13.61 -11.27 12.78
C VAL A 185 -12.32 -10.73 12.18
N MET A 186 -11.95 -9.49 12.52
CA MET A 186 -10.67 -8.91 12.11
C MET A 186 -9.47 -9.73 12.61
N GLY A 187 -8.54 -10.06 11.71
CA GLY A 187 -7.26 -10.70 12.06
C GLY A 187 -6.24 -9.74 12.67
N ALA A 188 -5.32 -10.28 13.48
CA ALA A 188 -4.24 -9.55 14.16
C ALA A 188 -3.40 -8.70 13.18
N ARG A 189 -3.15 -9.24 12.00
CA ARG A 189 -2.44 -8.54 10.93
C ARG A 189 -3.19 -7.33 10.40
N MET A 190 -4.49 -7.46 10.20
CA MET A 190 -5.32 -6.32 9.77
C MET A 190 -5.37 -5.26 10.88
N HIS A 191 -5.55 -5.69 12.13
CA HIS A 191 -5.46 -4.81 13.29
C HIS A 191 -4.15 -4.00 13.29
N ASN A 192 -3.00 -4.64 13.07
CA ASN A 192 -1.71 -3.95 13.00
C ASN A 192 -1.57 -2.99 11.81
N VAL A 193 -2.26 -3.24 10.68
CA VAL A 193 -2.36 -2.28 9.56
C VAL A 193 -3.10 -1.01 10.02
N HIS A 194 -4.22 -1.14 10.74
CA HIS A 194 -4.91 0.03 11.31
C HIS A 194 -3.98 0.81 12.24
N VAL A 195 -3.34 0.14 13.20
CA VAL A 195 -2.40 0.77 14.14
C VAL A 195 -1.29 1.52 13.40
N THR A 196 -0.74 0.93 12.34
CA THR A 196 0.32 1.53 11.53
C THR A 196 -0.16 2.76 10.75
N ALA A 197 -1.34 2.68 10.13
CA ALA A 197 -1.93 3.78 9.38
C ALA A 197 -2.23 4.99 10.29
N PHE A 198 -2.90 4.76 11.42
CA PHE A 198 -3.21 5.80 12.40
C PHE A 198 -1.94 6.40 13.02
N SER A 199 -0.98 5.57 13.43
CA SER A 199 0.30 6.07 13.97
C SER A 199 1.06 6.92 12.95
N SER A 200 1.05 6.52 11.67
CA SER A 200 1.71 7.27 10.60
C SER A 200 1.01 8.60 10.31
N PHE A 201 -0.33 8.61 10.32
CA PHE A 201 -1.13 9.81 10.19
C PHE A 201 -0.90 10.78 11.35
N GLY A 202 -0.95 10.29 12.60
CA GLY A 202 -0.69 11.10 13.79
C GLY A 202 0.73 11.67 13.83
N ASN A 203 1.74 10.89 13.44
CA ASN A 203 3.12 11.38 13.27
C ASN A 203 3.23 12.46 12.18
N TRP A 204 2.47 12.32 11.09
CA TRP A 204 2.42 13.34 10.06
C TRP A 204 1.74 14.62 10.57
N CYS A 205 0.61 14.52 11.28
CA CYS A 205 -0.05 15.66 11.92
C CYS A 205 0.88 16.39 12.91
N PHE A 206 1.68 15.66 13.68
CA PHE A 206 2.70 16.24 14.55
C PHE A 206 3.76 17.01 13.75
N ARG A 207 4.33 16.42 12.70
CA ARG A 207 5.33 17.09 11.84
C ARG A 207 4.80 18.35 11.14
N GLN A 208 3.52 18.37 10.79
CA GLN A 208 2.86 19.56 10.21
C GLN A 208 2.50 20.62 11.26
N GLY A 209 2.71 20.35 12.56
CA GLY A 209 2.32 21.23 13.66
C GLY A 209 0.80 21.27 13.91
N TYR A 210 0.06 20.29 13.38
CA TYR A 210 -1.40 20.19 13.54
C TYR A 210 -1.79 19.56 14.88
N ALA A 211 -0.92 18.73 15.45
CA ALA A 211 -1.07 18.13 16.76
C ALA A 211 0.21 18.36 17.59
N LYS A 212 0.06 18.51 18.92
CA LYS A 212 1.20 18.70 19.83
C LYS A 212 2.06 17.44 19.98
N ALA A 213 1.43 16.28 19.85
CA ALA A 213 2.06 14.97 19.85
C ALA A 213 1.19 14.03 19.00
N ASN A 214 1.73 12.86 18.65
CA ASN A 214 0.94 11.82 18.00
C ASN A 214 -0.01 11.16 19.02
N PRO A 215 -1.35 11.30 18.87
CA PRO A 215 -2.31 10.76 19.83
C PRO A 215 -2.34 9.23 19.84
N PHE A 216 -1.87 8.56 18.78
CA PHE A 216 -1.89 7.11 18.63
C PHE A 216 -0.59 6.43 19.09
N THR A 217 0.29 7.20 19.76
CA THR A 217 1.50 6.63 20.34
C THR A 217 1.14 5.61 21.42
N GLY A 218 1.75 4.42 21.34
CA GLY A 218 1.52 3.33 22.30
C GLY A 218 0.27 2.48 22.05
N THR A 219 -0.42 2.63 20.91
CA THR A 219 -1.50 1.71 20.55
C THR A 219 -0.96 0.28 20.42
N ALA A 220 -1.56 -0.65 21.17
CA ALA A 220 -1.11 -2.04 21.24
C ALA A 220 -1.20 -2.74 19.88
N ARG A 221 -0.18 -3.52 19.55
CA ARG A 221 -0.19 -4.45 18.41
C ARG A 221 -0.60 -5.84 18.88
N ARG A 222 -1.15 -6.64 17.97
CA ARG A 222 -1.51 -8.03 18.21
C ARG A 222 -0.46 -8.96 17.62
N ASP A 223 -0.27 -10.12 18.25
CA ASP A 223 0.63 -11.15 17.75
C ASP A 223 0.08 -11.77 16.45
N GLU A 224 0.78 -11.54 15.34
CA GLU A 224 0.43 -12.11 14.05
C GLU A 224 0.85 -13.57 13.90
N GLN A 225 1.85 -14.01 14.67
CA GLN A 225 2.35 -15.38 14.62
C GLN A 225 1.32 -16.33 15.26
N GLY A 226 0.78 -15.96 16.42
CA GLY A 226 -0.30 -16.68 17.10
C GLY A 226 -1.62 -16.69 16.35
N ASP A 227 -1.94 -15.64 15.57
CA ASP A 227 -3.15 -15.57 14.72
C ASP A 227 -2.84 -15.88 13.24
N ARG A 228 -2.04 -16.92 12.98
CA ARG A 228 -1.69 -17.33 11.62
C ARG A 228 -2.84 -18.09 10.96
N ARG A 229 -3.77 -17.35 10.33
CA ARG A 229 -4.99 -17.90 9.71
C ARG A 229 -4.82 -18.59 8.36
N ARG A 230 -3.71 -18.35 7.65
CA ARG A 230 -3.45 -18.95 6.33
C ARG A 230 -2.03 -19.48 6.26
N THR A 231 -1.91 -20.80 6.28
CA THR A 231 -0.64 -21.49 6.09
C THR A 231 -0.61 -22.06 4.69
N ARG A 232 0.46 -21.79 3.94
CA ARG A 232 0.65 -22.32 2.59
C ARG A 232 1.45 -23.61 2.65
N ARG A 233 1.14 -24.55 1.76
CA ARG A 233 2.00 -25.71 1.50
C ARG A 233 2.72 -25.58 0.16
N ALA A 234 3.85 -26.28 0.04
CA ALA A 234 4.45 -26.54 -1.26
C ALA A 234 3.60 -27.57 -2.02
N MET A 235 3.50 -27.37 -3.33
CA MET A 235 2.99 -28.35 -4.29
C MET A 235 4.11 -29.31 -4.69
N SER A 236 3.76 -30.59 -4.91
CA SER A 236 4.71 -31.59 -5.44
C SER A 236 4.95 -31.40 -6.94
N ALA A 237 6.03 -32.00 -7.48
CA ALA A 237 6.31 -31.96 -8.91
C ALA A 237 5.17 -32.58 -9.75
N VAL A 238 4.55 -33.65 -9.26
CA VAL A 238 3.39 -34.31 -9.90
C VAL A 238 2.17 -33.38 -9.91
N GLU A 239 1.89 -32.68 -8.81
CA GLU A 239 0.80 -31.70 -8.76
C GLU A 239 1.05 -30.53 -9.72
N ILE A 240 2.29 -30.04 -9.81
CA ILE A 240 2.65 -28.97 -10.74
C ILE A 240 2.47 -29.44 -12.18
N GLY A 241 2.89 -30.66 -12.52
CA GLY A 241 2.67 -31.26 -13.84
C GLY A 241 1.19 -31.35 -14.20
N ARG A 242 0.35 -31.87 -13.28
CA ARG A 242 -1.10 -31.92 -13.47
C ARG A 242 -1.73 -30.53 -13.64
N LEU A 243 -1.26 -29.53 -12.89
CA LEU A 243 -1.73 -28.15 -13.02
C LEU A 243 -1.41 -27.57 -14.41
N ILE A 244 -0.19 -27.78 -14.90
CA ILE A 244 0.25 -27.28 -16.22
C ILE A 244 -0.58 -27.94 -17.32
N GLU A 245 -0.79 -29.25 -17.25
CA GLU A 245 -1.59 -29.98 -18.24
C GLU A 245 -3.07 -29.59 -18.20
N ALA A 246 -3.63 -29.38 -17.00
CA ALA A 246 -4.98 -28.86 -16.85
C ALA A 246 -5.11 -27.45 -17.44
N ALA A 247 -4.11 -26.58 -17.25
CA ALA A 247 -4.11 -25.24 -17.83
C ALA A 247 -4.05 -25.27 -19.36
N ARG A 248 -3.30 -26.22 -19.94
CA ARG A 248 -3.19 -26.45 -21.38
C ARG A 248 -4.53 -26.87 -22.01
N THR A 249 -5.23 -27.81 -21.40
CA THR A 249 -6.41 -28.47 -21.98
C THR A 249 -7.74 -27.82 -21.60
N ARG A 250 -7.81 -27.18 -20.43
CA ARG A 250 -9.07 -26.66 -19.88
C ARG A 250 -9.80 -25.64 -20.77
N PRO A 251 -9.15 -24.65 -21.41
CA PRO A 251 -9.87 -23.66 -22.21
C PRO A 251 -10.69 -24.29 -23.35
N GLU A 252 -10.09 -25.23 -24.10
CA GLU A 252 -10.78 -25.98 -25.14
C GLU A 252 -11.89 -26.85 -24.54
N ARG A 253 -11.59 -27.60 -23.47
CA ARG A 253 -12.56 -28.46 -22.81
C ARG A 253 -13.78 -27.69 -22.30
N GLU A 254 -13.59 -26.56 -21.62
CA GLU A 254 -14.71 -25.75 -21.13
C GLU A 254 -15.53 -25.11 -22.24
N ALA A 255 -14.90 -24.77 -23.38
CA ALA A 255 -15.64 -24.22 -24.52
C ALA A 255 -16.53 -25.28 -25.21
N ARG A 256 -16.15 -26.56 -25.13
CA ARG A 256 -16.97 -27.67 -25.63
C ARG A 256 -18.17 -28.00 -24.72
N LEU A 257 -18.24 -27.44 -23.51
CA LEU A 257 -19.34 -27.67 -22.59
C LEU A 257 -20.61 -26.99 -23.07
N VAL A 258 -21.64 -27.79 -23.34
CA VAL A 258 -22.97 -27.30 -23.69
C VAL A 258 -23.65 -26.79 -22.41
N THR A 259 -23.93 -25.48 -22.35
CA THR A 259 -24.50 -24.84 -21.14
C THR A 259 -26.02 -24.70 -21.17
N ARG A 260 -26.66 -24.92 -22.33
CA ARG A 260 -28.09 -24.73 -22.60
C ARG A 260 -28.61 -25.81 -23.55
N GLY A 261 -29.92 -26.08 -23.50
CA GLY A 261 -30.57 -27.04 -24.40
C GLY A 261 -30.55 -28.48 -23.89
N PRO A 262 -30.98 -29.44 -24.74
CA PRO A 262 -31.17 -30.85 -24.35
C PRO A 262 -29.86 -31.55 -23.96
N HIS A 263 -28.74 -31.21 -24.59
CA HIS A 263 -27.40 -31.77 -24.30
C HIS A 263 -26.64 -31.02 -23.18
N LYS A 264 -27.35 -30.27 -22.33
CA LYS A 264 -26.71 -29.46 -21.29
C LYS A 264 -25.88 -30.33 -20.34
N GLY A 265 -24.60 -29.98 -20.19
CA GLY A 265 -23.64 -30.71 -19.38
C GLY A 265 -22.71 -31.64 -20.18
N GLU A 266 -23.00 -31.87 -21.46
CA GLU A 266 -22.15 -32.64 -22.36
C GLU A 266 -21.03 -31.77 -22.96
N TYR A 267 -19.91 -32.40 -23.32
CA TYR A 267 -18.74 -31.76 -23.92
C TYR A 267 -18.72 -31.90 -25.45
N THR A 268 -19.87 -31.67 -26.08
CA THR A 268 -20.13 -31.97 -27.49
C THR A 268 -20.34 -30.73 -28.35
N ALA A 269 -20.12 -29.51 -27.82
CA ALA A 269 -20.31 -28.29 -28.61
C ALA A 269 -19.33 -28.23 -29.78
N ASP A 270 -19.89 -28.01 -30.98
CA ASP A 270 -19.13 -27.83 -32.21
C ASP A 270 -18.55 -26.40 -32.26
N LEU A 271 -17.25 -26.30 -32.55
CA LEU A 271 -16.49 -25.05 -32.50
C LEU A 271 -15.70 -24.91 -33.80
N SER A 272 -15.70 -23.70 -34.37
CA SER A 272 -14.88 -23.42 -35.56
C SER A 272 -13.40 -23.66 -35.29
N ASP A 273 -12.64 -24.07 -36.31
CA ASP A 273 -11.20 -24.31 -36.22
C ASP A 273 -10.43 -23.09 -35.68
N LYS A 274 -10.85 -21.89 -36.08
CA LYS A 274 -10.27 -20.63 -35.59
C LYS A 274 -10.47 -20.45 -34.08
N THR A 275 -11.65 -20.81 -33.57
CA THR A 275 -11.95 -20.77 -32.13
C THR A 275 -11.13 -21.82 -31.39
N LEU A 276 -11.04 -23.04 -31.91
CA LEU A 276 -10.23 -24.11 -31.32
C LEU A 276 -8.75 -23.74 -31.25
N ASP A 277 -8.16 -23.21 -32.33
CA ASP A 277 -6.78 -22.72 -32.35
C ASP A 277 -6.55 -21.62 -31.31
N SER A 278 -7.46 -20.64 -31.21
CA SER A 278 -7.38 -19.56 -30.23
C SER A 278 -7.43 -20.08 -28.78
N LEU A 279 -8.28 -21.08 -28.52
CA LEU A 279 -8.42 -21.70 -27.19
C LEU A 279 -7.21 -22.56 -26.83
N ARG A 280 -6.66 -23.32 -27.79
CA ARG A 280 -5.42 -24.09 -27.61
C ARG A 280 -4.25 -23.17 -27.32
N TRP A 281 -4.13 -22.06 -28.05
CA TRP A 281 -3.10 -21.06 -27.80
C TRP A 281 -3.23 -20.41 -26.42
N LEU A 282 -4.47 -20.10 -25.99
CA LEU A 282 -4.74 -19.62 -24.64
C LEU A 282 -4.33 -20.65 -23.57
N GLY A 283 -4.60 -21.93 -23.83
CA GLY A 283 -4.18 -23.04 -22.98
C GLY A 283 -2.66 -23.12 -22.86
N GLU A 284 -1.96 -23.11 -23.99
CA GLU A 284 -0.49 -23.16 -24.03
C GLU A 284 0.13 -21.96 -23.30
N THR A 285 -0.43 -20.77 -23.50
CA THR A 285 -0.02 -19.55 -22.80
C THR A 285 -0.15 -19.68 -21.28
N ARG A 286 -1.25 -20.27 -20.79
CA ARG A 286 -1.43 -20.51 -19.35
C ARG A 286 -0.49 -21.59 -18.81
N ALA A 287 -0.30 -22.68 -19.55
CA ALA A 287 0.62 -23.75 -19.20
C ALA A 287 2.05 -23.22 -19.06
N MET A 288 2.51 -22.45 -20.06
CA MET A 288 3.83 -21.83 -20.04
C MET A 288 3.98 -20.80 -18.91
N PHE A 289 2.92 -20.04 -18.61
CA PHE A 289 2.90 -19.10 -17.49
C PHE A 289 3.07 -19.80 -16.12
N TRP A 290 2.34 -20.90 -15.87
CA TRP A 290 2.47 -21.67 -14.63
C TRP A 290 3.83 -22.34 -14.50
N LYS A 291 4.33 -22.91 -15.61
CA LYS A 291 5.67 -23.52 -15.67
C LYS A 291 6.77 -22.50 -15.36
N THR A 292 6.67 -21.30 -15.95
CA THR A 292 7.57 -20.18 -15.66
C THR A 292 7.58 -19.85 -14.17
N LEU A 293 6.42 -19.71 -13.53
CA LEU A 293 6.32 -19.41 -12.10
C LEU A 293 6.93 -20.52 -11.23
N ALA A 294 6.69 -21.78 -11.57
CA ALA A 294 7.18 -22.95 -10.84
C ALA A 294 8.71 -23.11 -10.94
N LEU A 295 9.31 -22.80 -12.08
CA LEU A 295 10.74 -23.03 -12.35
C LEU A 295 11.64 -21.81 -12.04
N THR A 296 11.06 -20.62 -11.86
CA THR A 296 11.82 -19.39 -11.62
C THR A 296 11.51 -18.72 -10.29
N GLY A 297 10.43 -19.14 -9.62
CA GLY A 297 9.92 -18.52 -8.41
C GLY A 297 9.47 -17.07 -8.60
N LEU A 298 9.19 -16.62 -9.83
CA LEU A 298 8.61 -15.29 -10.08
C LEU A 298 7.30 -15.08 -9.30
N ARG A 299 7.02 -13.85 -8.90
CA ARG A 299 5.67 -13.49 -8.44
C ARG A 299 4.76 -13.37 -9.66
N VAL A 300 3.46 -13.62 -9.49
CA VAL A 300 2.46 -13.53 -10.58
C VAL A 300 2.56 -12.21 -11.35
N ASN A 301 2.63 -11.08 -10.65
CA ASN A 301 2.74 -9.77 -11.31
C ASN A 301 4.11 -9.55 -11.97
N GLU A 302 5.19 -10.11 -11.43
CA GLU A 302 6.53 -10.03 -12.04
C GLU A 302 6.55 -10.85 -13.34
N ALA A 303 6.00 -12.06 -13.36
CA ALA A 303 5.91 -12.87 -14.56
C ALA A 303 5.03 -12.22 -15.64
N ARG A 304 3.94 -11.55 -15.24
CA ARG A 304 3.05 -10.84 -16.17
C ARG A 304 3.67 -9.60 -16.80
N SER A 305 4.63 -8.97 -16.13
CA SER A 305 5.31 -7.79 -16.64
C SER A 305 6.47 -8.10 -17.58
N ILE A 306 6.89 -9.37 -17.69
CA ILE A 306 7.99 -9.75 -18.59
C ILE A 306 7.52 -9.54 -20.03
N THR A 307 8.28 -8.77 -20.79
CA THR A 307 8.03 -8.52 -22.21
C THR A 307 8.92 -9.38 -23.09
N LEU A 308 8.58 -9.51 -24.38
CA LEU A 308 9.37 -10.30 -25.33
C LEU A 308 10.80 -9.76 -25.47
N GLY A 309 11.03 -8.46 -25.29
CA GLY A 309 12.36 -7.85 -25.25
C GLY A 309 13.16 -8.13 -23.98
N ASN A 310 12.56 -8.81 -23.00
CA ASN A 310 13.23 -9.21 -21.75
C ASN A 310 13.62 -10.69 -21.72
N VAL A 311 13.41 -11.41 -22.83
CA VAL A 311 13.66 -12.86 -22.91
C VAL A 311 14.99 -13.10 -23.61
N MET A 312 16.03 -13.42 -22.84
CA MET A 312 17.41 -13.59 -23.31
C MET A 312 17.76 -15.08 -23.40
N LEU A 313 17.26 -15.75 -24.44
CA LEU A 313 17.43 -17.21 -24.62
C LEU A 313 18.73 -17.58 -25.33
N ASP A 314 19.26 -16.69 -26.16
CA ASP A 314 20.49 -16.91 -26.94
C ASP A 314 21.77 -16.56 -26.17
N ALA A 315 21.65 -16.09 -24.92
CA ALA A 315 22.79 -15.80 -24.06
C ALA A 315 23.43 -17.08 -23.51
N ASP A 316 24.74 -17.04 -23.20
CA ASP A 316 25.49 -18.18 -22.61
C ASP A 316 24.78 -18.82 -21.41
N THR A 317 24.14 -17.99 -20.59
CA THR A 317 23.17 -18.41 -19.58
C THR A 317 21.80 -17.86 -19.98
N PRO A 318 20.88 -18.70 -20.47
CA PRO A 318 19.53 -18.28 -20.79
C PRO A 318 18.84 -17.67 -19.56
N HIS A 319 18.25 -16.48 -19.72
CA HIS A 319 17.67 -15.75 -18.60
C HIS A 319 16.51 -14.83 -18.99
N LEU A 320 15.73 -14.43 -17.99
CA LEU A 320 14.72 -13.38 -18.11
C LEU A 320 15.21 -12.11 -17.39
N LEU A 321 15.00 -10.96 -18.00
CA LEU A 321 15.26 -9.67 -17.39
C LEU A 321 14.00 -9.13 -16.72
N LEU A 322 14.04 -8.94 -15.42
CA LEU A 322 12.98 -8.25 -14.69
C LEU A 322 13.33 -6.77 -14.58
N ALA A 323 12.56 -5.91 -15.23
CA ALA A 323 12.73 -4.48 -15.13
C ALA A 323 12.51 -4.01 -13.68
N GLY A 324 13.36 -3.08 -13.21
CA GLY A 324 13.31 -2.62 -11.82
C GLY A 324 11.94 -2.06 -11.44
N ARG A 325 11.30 -1.28 -12.31
CA ARG A 325 9.96 -0.70 -12.08
C ARG A 325 8.89 -1.74 -11.76
N ASP A 326 9.05 -2.96 -12.28
CA ASP A 326 8.10 -4.06 -12.17
C ASP A 326 8.45 -5.01 -11.00
N ALA A 327 9.67 -4.91 -10.46
CA ALA A 327 10.09 -5.61 -9.26
C ALA A 327 9.59 -4.92 -7.99
N LYS A 328 9.17 -5.70 -6.99
CA LYS A 328 8.65 -5.18 -5.70
C LYS A 328 9.63 -4.23 -4.97
N ASN A 329 10.94 -4.45 -5.12
CA ASN A 329 11.99 -3.64 -4.50
C ASN A 329 12.54 -2.52 -5.41
N ARG A 330 11.94 -2.31 -6.59
CA ARG A 330 12.41 -1.40 -7.63
C ARG A 330 13.81 -1.70 -8.19
N LYS A 331 14.35 -2.90 -7.98
CA LYS A 331 15.67 -3.31 -8.49
C LYS A 331 15.51 -4.25 -9.67
N ALA A 332 16.22 -3.96 -10.75
CA ALA A 332 16.30 -4.88 -11.88
C ALA A 332 16.94 -6.20 -11.42
N ALA A 333 16.50 -7.31 -12.01
CA ALA A 333 17.02 -8.63 -11.66
C ALA A 333 17.12 -9.53 -12.89
N THR A 334 18.18 -10.31 -12.94
CA THR A 334 18.36 -11.38 -13.91
C THR A 334 17.87 -12.70 -13.31
N VAL A 335 16.99 -13.38 -14.03
CA VAL A 335 16.38 -14.65 -13.60
C VAL A 335 16.88 -15.76 -14.51
N PRO A 336 17.85 -16.58 -14.06
CA PRO A 336 18.38 -17.65 -14.88
C PRO A 336 17.32 -18.73 -15.14
N LEU A 337 17.38 -19.33 -16.32
CA LEU A 337 16.49 -20.41 -16.75
C LEU A 337 17.26 -21.73 -16.82
N GLN A 338 16.57 -22.83 -16.52
CA GLN A 338 17.08 -24.16 -16.86
C GLN A 338 17.14 -24.30 -18.38
N ARG A 339 18.17 -24.97 -18.91
CA ARG A 339 18.42 -25.07 -20.36
C ARG A 339 17.24 -25.69 -21.10
N ASP A 340 16.72 -26.82 -20.61
CA ASP A 340 15.59 -27.52 -21.23
C ASP A 340 14.34 -26.64 -21.26
N PHE A 341 14.10 -25.90 -20.18
CA PHE A 341 12.98 -24.95 -20.12
C PHE A 341 13.19 -23.75 -21.05
N ALA A 342 14.42 -23.26 -21.20
CA ALA A 342 14.73 -22.18 -22.11
C ALA A 342 14.45 -22.57 -23.57
N GLN A 343 14.75 -23.82 -23.97
CA GLN A 343 14.44 -24.34 -25.30
C GLN A 343 12.93 -24.39 -25.55
N GLU A 344 12.16 -24.89 -24.58
CA GLU A 344 10.70 -24.93 -24.68
C GLU A 344 10.07 -23.52 -24.74
N LEU A 345 10.59 -22.60 -23.93
CA LEU A 345 10.18 -21.20 -23.95
C LEU A 345 10.56 -20.52 -25.28
N ALA A 346 11.66 -20.91 -25.93
CA ALA A 346 12.05 -20.40 -27.23
C ALA A 346 11.00 -20.76 -28.30
N GLY A 347 10.54 -22.02 -28.32
CA GLY A 347 9.46 -22.46 -29.20
C GLY A 347 8.17 -21.66 -28.98
N TYR A 348 7.77 -21.48 -27.72
CA TYR A 348 6.60 -20.66 -27.37
C TYR A 348 6.76 -19.19 -27.82
N VAL A 349 7.92 -18.58 -27.59
CA VAL A 349 8.20 -17.18 -27.97
C VAL A 349 8.21 -16.99 -29.49
N ALA A 350 8.75 -17.95 -30.23
CA ALA A 350 8.73 -17.94 -31.70
C ALA A 350 7.28 -17.98 -32.22
N GLU A 351 6.47 -18.91 -31.72
CA GLU A 351 5.05 -19.03 -32.09
C GLU A 351 4.26 -17.77 -31.67
N ARG A 352 4.54 -17.21 -30.48
CA ARG A 352 3.91 -15.96 -30.02
C ARG A 352 4.20 -14.80 -30.98
N LYS A 353 5.45 -14.66 -31.43
CA LYS A 353 5.85 -13.64 -32.41
C LYS A 353 5.20 -13.87 -33.78
N ALA A 354 5.15 -15.12 -34.25
CA ALA A 354 4.47 -15.48 -35.49
C ALA A 354 2.98 -15.11 -35.45
N ARG A 355 2.29 -15.41 -34.34
CA ARG A 355 0.87 -15.03 -34.14
C ARG A 355 0.65 -13.52 -34.06
N LEU A 356 1.61 -12.75 -33.53
CA LEU A 356 1.53 -11.29 -33.49
C LEU A 356 1.70 -10.65 -34.87
N LEU A 357 2.54 -11.22 -35.72
CA LEU A 357 2.69 -10.83 -37.12
C LEU A 357 1.40 -11.09 -37.93
N GLY A 358 0.67 -12.14 -37.55
CA GLY A 358 -0.51 -12.64 -38.25
C GLY A 358 -0.12 -13.39 -39.54
N GLN A 359 -1.12 -14.01 -40.19
CA GLN A 359 -0.95 -14.61 -41.53
C GLN A 359 -0.88 -13.49 -42.59
N ARG A 360 0.16 -12.66 -42.55
CA ARG A 360 0.58 -11.87 -43.70
C ARG A 360 1.69 -12.69 -44.37
N GLY A 361 1.63 -12.85 -45.69
CA GLY A 361 2.50 -13.75 -46.45
C GLY A 361 4.00 -13.58 -46.16
N ALA A 362 4.81 -14.49 -46.71
CA ALA A 362 6.23 -14.72 -46.40
C ALA A 362 7.18 -13.50 -46.43
N SER A 363 6.72 -12.32 -46.83
CA SER A 363 7.49 -11.08 -46.95
C SER A 363 7.36 -10.10 -45.77
N VAL A 364 6.57 -10.39 -44.73
CA VAL A 364 6.42 -9.48 -43.57
C VAL A 364 7.34 -9.89 -42.42
N ALA A 365 8.54 -9.32 -42.40
CA ALA A 365 9.43 -9.37 -41.24
C ALA A 365 9.10 -8.19 -40.29
N ALA A 366 8.96 -8.47 -38.98
CA ALA A 366 8.90 -7.41 -37.98
C ALA A 366 10.25 -6.68 -37.92
N PHE A 367 10.20 -5.36 -37.73
CA PHE A 367 11.39 -4.58 -37.42
C PHE A 367 12.03 -5.12 -36.11
N PRO A 368 13.37 -5.18 -36.00
CA PRO A 368 14.03 -5.54 -34.75
C PRO A 368 13.49 -4.71 -33.57
N GLY A 369 13.05 -5.38 -32.51
CA GLY A 369 12.48 -4.73 -31.33
C GLY A 369 11.00 -4.34 -31.44
N ALA A 370 10.31 -4.62 -32.54
CA ALA A 370 8.87 -4.30 -32.71
C ALA A 370 7.97 -4.87 -31.60
N PHE A 371 8.41 -5.94 -30.94
CA PHE A 371 7.67 -6.62 -29.88
C PHE A 371 8.26 -6.40 -28.48
N ASP A 372 9.27 -5.54 -28.31
CA ASP A 372 10.02 -5.43 -27.05
C ASP A 372 9.16 -5.00 -25.87
N ALA A 373 8.10 -4.24 -26.12
CA ALA A 373 7.15 -3.81 -25.09
C ALA A 373 5.96 -4.78 -24.91
N VAL A 374 5.83 -5.80 -25.76
CA VAL A 374 4.70 -6.74 -25.73
C VAL A 374 4.93 -7.78 -24.62
N PRO A 375 3.96 -8.01 -23.72
CA PRO A 375 4.08 -9.06 -22.71
C PRO A 375 4.32 -10.44 -23.34
N VAL A 376 5.21 -11.23 -22.73
CA VAL A 376 5.44 -12.63 -23.13
C VAL A 376 4.16 -13.44 -22.99
N PHE A 377 3.46 -13.25 -21.87
CA PHE A 377 2.25 -13.99 -21.52
C PHE A 377 1.02 -13.09 -21.60
N ASP A 378 0.12 -13.37 -22.54
CA ASP A 378 -1.18 -12.72 -22.62
C ASP A 378 -2.17 -13.40 -21.67
N VAL A 379 -2.09 -13.02 -20.39
CA VAL A 379 -2.88 -13.62 -19.30
C VAL A 379 -3.65 -12.56 -18.50
N PRO A 380 -4.87 -12.89 -18.01
CA PRO A 380 -5.73 -11.91 -17.36
C PRO A 380 -5.14 -11.35 -16.06
N MET A 381 -5.64 -10.20 -15.63
CA MET A 381 -5.19 -9.55 -14.39
C MET A 381 -5.45 -10.41 -13.14
N ASN A 382 -6.59 -11.12 -13.11
CA ASN A 382 -6.99 -11.94 -11.97
C ASN A 382 -6.61 -13.42 -12.18
N MET A 383 -5.32 -13.70 -12.07
CA MET A 383 -4.78 -15.05 -12.22
C MET A 383 -5.22 -16.01 -11.12
N SER A 384 -5.64 -15.53 -9.95
CA SER A 384 -6.04 -16.38 -8.83
C SER A 384 -7.32 -17.17 -9.12
N LYS A 385 -8.27 -16.56 -9.84
CA LYS A 385 -9.46 -17.28 -10.32
C LYS A 385 -9.11 -18.32 -11.38
N VAL A 386 -8.18 -18.00 -12.27
CA VAL A 386 -7.70 -18.91 -13.31
C VAL A 386 -7.01 -20.10 -12.65
N PHE A 387 -6.07 -19.84 -11.74
CA PHE A 387 -5.38 -20.85 -10.96
C PHE A 387 -6.34 -21.74 -10.18
N ASP A 388 -7.33 -21.18 -9.48
CA ASP A 388 -8.29 -21.98 -8.71
C ASP A 388 -9.13 -22.92 -9.57
N ALA A 389 -9.42 -22.51 -10.80
CA ALA A 389 -10.16 -23.32 -11.76
C ALA A 389 -9.27 -24.36 -12.46
N ASP A 390 -8.03 -24.01 -12.82
CA ASP A 390 -7.04 -24.95 -13.37
C ASP A 390 -6.66 -26.01 -12.31
N ARG A 391 -6.45 -25.60 -11.05
CA ARG A 391 -6.24 -26.47 -9.88
C ARG A 391 -7.41 -27.44 -9.70
N LYS A 392 -8.66 -26.94 -9.80
CA LYS A 392 -9.86 -27.79 -9.70
C LYS A 392 -9.92 -28.79 -10.86
N ALA A 393 -9.58 -28.37 -12.06
CA ALA A 393 -9.48 -29.24 -13.24
C ALA A 393 -8.37 -30.29 -13.13
N ALA A 394 -7.29 -30.00 -12.40
CA ALA A 394 -6.17 -30.91 -12.14
C ALA A 394 -6.42 -31.87 -10.96
N ASP A 395 -7.58 -31.78 -10.31
CA ASP A 395 -7.92 -32.51 -9.09
C ASP A 395 -6.87 -32.33 -7.98
N ILE A 396 -6.47 -31.08 -7.75
CA ILE A 396 -5.56 -30.70 -6.67
C ILE A 396 -6.41 -30.04 -5.58
N PRO A 397 -6.52 -30.56 -4.35
CA PRO A 397 -7.38 -29.96 -3.33
C PRO A 397 -6.85 -28.59 -2.87
N LYS A 398 -7.76 -27.65 -2.59
CA LYS A 398 -7.41 -26.27 -2.18
C LYS A 398 -6.75 -26.25 -0.81
N HIS A 399 -7.21 -27.13 0.07
CA HIS A 399 -6.72 -27.35 1.41
C HIS A 399 -6.26 -28.81 1.51
N ASP A 400 -5.14 -29.05 2.18
CA ASP A 400 -4.75 -30.42 2.54
C ASP A 400 -5.41 -30.86 3.86
N GLY A 401 -5.15 -32.11 4.28
CA GLY A 401 -5.65 -32.64 5.55
C GLY A 401 -5.18 -31.89 6.80
N ALA A 402 -4.14 -31.05 6.68
CA ALA A 402 -3.64 -30.19 7.74
C ALA A 402 -4.16 -28.74 7.64
N GLY A 403 -5.14 -28.47 6.76
CA GLY A 403 -5.73 -27.14 6.56
C GLY A 403 -4.83 -26.14 5.82
N ARG A 404 -3.69 -26.56 5.27
CA ARG A 404 -2.78 -25.70 4.51
C ARG A 404 -3.31 -25.46 3.10
N VAL A 405 -3.18 -24.23 2.63
CA VAL A 405 -3.78 -23.73 1.40
C VAL A 405 -2.82 -23.80 0.22
N VAL A 406 -3.35 -24.10 -0.97
CA VAL A 406 -2.66 -23.97 -2.26
C VAL A 406 -3.18 -22.73 -3.03
N ASP A 407 -2.30 -21.83 -3.45
CA ASP A 407 -2.62 -20.68 -4.30
C ASP A 407 -1.49 -20.39 -5.31
N CYS A 408 -1.61 -19.35 -6.14
CA CYS A 408 -0.58 -18.99 -7.11
C CYS A 408 0.80 -18.78 -6.47
N HIS A 409 0.86 -18.29 -5.23
CA HIS A 409 2.12 -18.06 -4.51
C HIS A 409 2.75 -19.38 -4.04
N CYS A 410 1.98 -20.46 -3.95
CA CYS A 410 2.51 -21.79 -3.65
C CYS A 410 3.47 -22.30 -4.72
N LEU A 411 3.35 -21.88 -5.99
CA LEU A 411 4.34 -22.23 -7.02
C LEU A 411 5.74 -21.70 -6.68
N ARG A 412 5.79 -20.47 -6.15
CA ARG A 412 7.04 -19.89 -5.66
C ARG A 412 7.53 -20.57 -4.37
N HIS A 413 6.63 -20.97 -3.48
CA HIS A 413 7.01 -21.77 -2.32
C HIS A 413 7.58 -23.13 -2.74
N SER A 414 6.98 -23.80 -3.72
CA SER A 414 7.50 -25.03 -4.31
C SER A 414 8.88 -24.86 -4.90
N PHE A 415 9.10 -23.77 -5.65
CA PHE A 415 10.44 -23.45 -6.16
C PHE A 415 11.44 -23.30 -5.01
N ALA A 416 11.09 -22.55 -3.96
CA ALA A 416 11.94 -22.39 -2.79
C ALA A 416 12.23 -23.73 -2.11
N THR A 417 11.22 -24.57 -1.90
CA THR A 417 11.37 -25.92 -1.33
C THR A 417 12.24 -26.82 -2.22
N ALA A 418 12.11 -26.74 -3.55
CA ALA A 418 12.95 -27.49 -4.48
C ALA A 418 14.43 -27.05 -4.39
N LEU A 419 14.72 -25.76 -4.20
CA LEU A 419 16.08 -25.28 -3.95
C LEU A 419 16.65 -25.81 -2.64
N VAL A 420 15.84 -25.89 -1.57
CA VAL A 420 16.27 -26.49 -0.30
C VAL A 420 16.57 -27.98 -0.48
N ALA A 421 15.68 -28.72 -1.14
CA ALA A 421 15.87 -30.15 -1.41
C ALA A 421 17.12 -30.42 -2.27
N ALA A 422 17.44 -29.50 -3.20
CA ALA A 422 18.67 -29.52 -3.99
C ALA A 422 19.91 -29.02 -3.23
N LYS A 423 19.82 -28.80 -1.91
CA LYS A 423 20.90 -28.32 -1.04
C LYS A 423 21.55 -27.02 -1.52
N VAL A 424 20.78 -26.16 -2.20
CA VAL A 424 21.27 -24.86 -2.69
C VAL A 424 21.61 -23.96 -1.49
N PRO A 425 22.78 -23.30 -1.47
CA PRO A 425 23.15 -22.40 -0.38
C PRO A 425 22.14 -21.26 -0.20
N VAL A 426 21.85 -20.90 1.04
CA VAL A 426 20.82 -19.90 1.41
C VAL A 426 21.00 -18.56 0.68
N HIS A 427 22.24 -18.08 0.53
CA HIS A 427 22.50 -16.81 -0.15
C HIS A 427 22.19 -16.87 -1.66
N VAL A 428 22.40 -18.02 -2.30
CA VAL A 428 22.03 -18.26 -3.71
C VAL A 428 20.51 -18.35 -3.83
N ALA A 429 19.86 -19.12 -2.95
CA ALA A 429 18.41 -19.22 -2.91
C ALA A 429 17.75 -17.86 -2.64
N GLN A 430 18.31 -17.03 -1.76
CA GLN A 430 17.84 -15.66 -1.51
C GLN A 430 17.92 -14.80 -2.77
N LYS A 431 19.02 -14.89 -3.53
CA LYS A 431 19.19 -14.16 -4.80
C LYS A 431 18.20 -14.66 -5.86
N LEU A 432 18.04 -15.97 -6.04
CA LEU A 432 17.09 -16.59 -6.97
C LEU A 432 15.64 -16.21 -6.63
N LEU A 433 15.28 -16.24 -5.36
CA LEU A 433 13.97 -15.82 -4.88
C LEU A 433 13.81 -14.29 -4.88
N ARG A 434 14.89 -13.51 -4.93
CA ARG A 434 14.83 -12.04 -4.81
C ARG A 434 14.18 -11.61 -3.48
N HIS A 435 14.58 -12.27 -2.40
CA HIS A 435 14.19 -11.90 -1.04
C HIS A 435 15.02 -10.71 -0.54
N ALA A 436 14.34 -9.72 0.05
CA ALA A 436 15.00 -8.52 0.57
C ALA A 436 15.88 -8.83 1.79
N THR A 437 15.42 -9.76 2.64
CA THR A 437 16.13 -10.16 3.86
C THR A 437 16.37 -11.67 3.87
N PRO A 438 17.47 -12.15 4.47
CA PRO A 438 17.75 -13.59 4.61
C PRO A 438 16.68 -14.33 5.41
N GLN A 439 16.04 -13.69 6.40
CA GLN A 439 14.98 -14.26 7.25
C GLN A 439 13.82 -14.83 6.42
N MET A 440 13.43 -14.14 5.35
CA MET A 440 12.39 -14.62 4.43
C MET A 440 12.77 -15.94 3.74
N THR A 441 14.06 -16.13 3.46
CA THR A 441 14.58 -17.37 2.88
C THR A 441 14.74 -18.43 3.96
N LEU A 442 15.29 -18.08 5.12
CA LEU A 442 15.50 -18.99 6.25
C LEU A 442 14.20 -19.63 6.70
N GLY A 443 13.06 -18.92 6.69
CA GLY A 443 11.75 -19.51 6.99
C GLY A 443 11.32 -20.68 6.09
N VAL A 444 11.96 -20.85 4.93
CA VAL A 444 11.80 -22.04 4.05
C VAL A 444 12.70 -23.20 4.51
N TYR A 445 13.90 -22.87 5.03
CA TYR A 445 14.91 -23.82 5.53
C TYR A 445 14.67 -24.23 7.00
N SER A 446 13.82 -23.52 7.75
CA SER A 446 13.54 -23.78 9.17
C SER A 446 12.86 -25.14 9.45
N HIS A 447 12.57 -25.93 8.42
CA HIS A 447 12.04 -27.29 8.53
C HIS A 447 13.11 -28.36 8.35
N ALA A 448 14.33 -28.13 8.84
CA ALA A 448 15.33 -29.21 8.94
C ALA A 448 14.73 -30.31 9.83
N ASN A 449 14.53 -31.49 9.26
CA ASN A 449 14.14 -32.65 10.05
C ASN A 449 15.38 -33.21 10.77
N VAL A 450 15.18 -34.07 11.77
CA VAL A 450 16.29 -34.65 12.55
C VAL A 450 17.27 -35.41 11.65
N GLY A 451 16.80 -35.99 10.54
CA GLY A 451 17.64 -36.64 9.54
C GLY A 451 18.57 -35.67 8.81
N ASP A 452 18.07 -34.52 8.35
CA ASP A 452 18.89 -33.48 7.72
C ASP A 452 19.97 -32.96 8.68
N MET A 453 19.62 -32.84 9.97
CA MET A 453 20.56 -32.46 11.02
C MET A 453 21.62 -33.55 11.24
N ALA A 454 21.22 -34.82 11.28
CA ALA A 454 22.13 -35.95 11.43
C ALA A 454 23.10 -36.07 10.25
N ASP A 455 22.63 -35.95 9.01
CA ASP A 455 23.46 -35.93 7.80
C ASP A 455 24.48 -34.79 7.84
N ALA A 456 24.05 -33.60 8.27
CA ALA A 456 24.93 -32.44 8.41
C ALA A 456 26.01 -32.65 9.49
N VAL A 457 25.65 -33.26 10.63
CA VAL A 457 26.59 -33.60 11.70
C VAL A 457 27.56 -34.69 11.25
N ASN A 458 27.08 -35.72 10.55
CA ASN A 458 27.90 -36.81 10.02
C ASN A 458 28.86 -36.36 8.90
N ALA A 459 28.60 -35.21 8.26
CA ALA A 459 29.50 -34.60 7.29
C ALA A 459 30.68 -33.84 7.94
N LEU A 460 30.66 -33.62 9.26
CA LEU A 460 31.76 -33.00 9.98
C LEU A 460 32.97 -33.94 10.05
N PRO A 461 34.21 -33.42 10.03
CA PRO A 461 35.39 -34.25 10.20
C PRO A 461 35.38 -34.93 11.57
N LEU A 462 35.78 -36.20 11.61
CA LEU A 462 36.02 -36.90 12.87
C LEU A 462 37.18 -36.22 13.62
N ILE A 463 36.91 -35.74 14.83
CA ILE A 463 37.93 -35.16 15.70
C ILE A 463 38.42 -36.26 16.64
N GLY A 464 39.60 -36.79 16.36
CA GLY A 464 40.28 -37.78 17.18
C GLY A 464 41.77 -37.44 17.36
N TRP A 465 42.31 -37.71 18.55
CA TRP A 465 43.74 -37.60 18.82
C TRP A 465 44.42 -38.88 18.29
N GLY A 466 44.89 -38.84 17.05
CA GLY A 466 45.55 -39.96 16.40
C GLY A 466 45.45 -39.87 14.89
N ALA A 467 46.45 -39.26 14.26
CA ALA A 467 46.57 -39.23 12.81
C ALA A 467 46.90 -40.64 12.28
N GLY A 468 46.15 -41.09 11.28
CA GLY A 468 46.45 -42.31 10.52
C GLY A 468 45.21 -43.03 10.02
N GLY A 469 44.49 -42.47 9.06
CA GLY A 469 43.38 -43.17 8.41
C GLY A 469 42.69 -42.29 7.37
N GLU A 470 42.71 -42.76 6.12
CA GLU A 470 42.22 -42.13 4.90
C GLU A 470 41.07 -41.13 5.05
N GLN A 471 41.35 -39.88 4.66
CA GLN A 471 40.30 -38.91 4.36
C GLN A 471 39.49 -39.41 3.17
N LYS A 472 38.27 -39.91 3.42
CA LYS A 472 37.27 -40.07 2.35
C LYS A 472 37.07 -38.70 1.71
N LYS A 473 37.47 -38.56 0.44
CA LYS A 473 37.17 -37.39 -0.40
C LYS A 473 35.64 -37.20 -0.43
N ALA A 474 35.13 -36.26 0.36
CA ALA A 474 33.82 -35.69 0.13
C ALA A 474 33.86 -34.94 -1.19
N ALA A 475 33.07 -35.38 -2.17
CA ALA A 475 32.88 -34.66 -3.41
C ALA A 475 32.11 -33.35 -3.13
N SER A 476 32.79 -32.21 -3.36
CA SER A 476 32.31 -30.89 -3.83
C SER A 476 31.04 -30.28 -3.19
N ALA A 477 30.93 -29.02 -2.78
CA ALA A 477 31.64 -27.80 -3.10
C ALA A 477 31.40 -26.83 -1.93
N LEU A 478 32.44 -26.15 -1.42
CA LEU A 478 32.35 -24.85 -0.72
C LEU A 478 33.75 -24.45 -0.22
N ALA A 479 34.41 -23.57 -0.95
CA ALA A 479 35.32 -22.60 -0.37
C ALA A 479 35.33 -21.36 -1.28
N PRO A 480 34.87 -20.18 -0.82
CA PRO A 480 35.25 -18.95 -1.47
C PRO A 480 36.71 -18.68 -1.14
N THR A 481 37.55 -18.61 -2.16
CA THR A 481 38.93 -18.11 -2.06
C THR A 481 38.89 -16.64 -1.68
N LEU A 482 38.95 -16.35 -0.37
CA LEU A 482 39.32 -15.04 0.12
C LEU A 482 40.85 -14.95 0.08
N ALA A 483 41.36 -14.36 -0.99
CA ALA A 483 42.77 -13.96 -1.07
C ALA A 483 43.09 -13.03 0.11
N HIS A 484 43.86 -13.54 1.06
CA HIS A 484 44.50 -12.75 2.10
C HIS A 484 45.76 -12.14 1.50
N ASN A 485 45.79 -10.81 1.34
CA ASN A 485 47.07 -10.10 1.27
C ASN A 485 47.51 -9.83 2.70
N SER A 486 48.58 -10.52 3.08
CA SER A 486 49.32 -10.37 4.31
C SER A 486 50.11 -9.06 4.32
N GLY A 487 49.92 -8.28 5.37
CA GLY A 487 50.80 -7.20 5.79
C GLY A 487 50.92 -7.26 7.31
N PHE A 488 51.88 -8.06 7.78
CA PHE A 488 52.22 -8.23 9.20
C PHE A 488 52.82 -6.93 9.77
N SER A 489 52.37 -6.52 10.95
CA SER A 489 53.29 -6.15 12.05
C SER A 489 52.58 -6.14 13.41
N ARG A 490 53.24 -6.81 14.35
CA ARG A 490 52.95 -7.02 15.79
C ARG A 490 52.74 -5.72 16.58
N ALA A 491 51.91 -5.80 17.64
CA ALA A 491 52.37 -5.71 19.02
C ALA A 491 51.26 -6.13 20.01
N SER A 492 51.70 -6.78 21.09
CA SER A 492 50.94 -7.32 22.22
C SER A 492 50.36 -6.24 23.12
N GLU A 493 49.23 -6.52 23.78
CA GLU A 493 49.15 -6.59 25.26
C GLU A 493 47.75 -6.99 25.72
N ALA A 494 47.73 -7.80 26.78
CA ALA A 494 46.54 -8.25 27.47
C ALA A 494 46.22 -7.30 28.62
N VAL A 495 44.98 -6.82 28.74
CA VAL A 495 44.41 -6.30 30.00
C VAL A 495 42.93 -6.66 30.06
N GLY A 496 42.55 -7.32 31.16
CA GLY A 496 41.16 -7.62 31.49
C GLY A 496 40.42 -6.41 32.06
N GLY A 497 39.10 -6.39 31.86
CA GLY A 497 38.22 -5.41 32.49
C GLY A 497 36.75 -5.77 32.30
N ARG A 498 36.08 -6.19 33.38
CA ARG A 498 34.62 -6.16 33.50
C ARG A 498 34.19 -4.69 33.68
N PHE A 499 33.10 -4.23 33.04
CA PHE A 499 31.88 -3.72 33.69
C PHE A 499 30.90 -2.99 32.72
N ARG A 500 29.60 -3.22 32.98
CA ARG A 500 28.39 -2.39 32.79
C ARG A 500 27.93 -1.90 31.40
N ASP A 501 26.83 -2.53 30.96
CA ASP A 501 25.49 -1.97 30.74
C ASP A 501 25.34 -0.43 30.72
N SER A 502 24.96 0.10 29.56
CA SER A 502 23.96 1.17 29.40
C SER A 502 23.70 1.43 27.91
N GLY A 503 22.44 1.69 27.58
CA GLY A 503 21.92 1.64 26.22
C GLY A 503 22.19 2.86 25.34
N THR A 504 21.73 2.74 24.10
CA THR A 504 21.12 3.83 23.32
C THR A 504 20.52 3.24 22.04
N VAL A 505 19.19 3.07 22.04
CA VAL A 505 18.42 2.71 20.85
C VAL A 505 18.37 3.94 19.95
N LYS A 506 19.13 3.92 18.85
CA LYS A 506 19.03 4.94 17.79
C LYS A 506 17.75 4.71 16.99
N HIS A 507 16.81 5.65 17.10
CA HIS A 507 15.62 5.75 16.24
C HIS A 507 16.04 6.13 14.81
N GLY A 508 16.02 5.16 13.90
CA GLY A 508 16.04 5.39 12.47
C GLY A 508 14.63 5.56 11.94
N THR A 509 14.20 6.81 11.72
CA THR A 509 12.97 7.12 10.99
C THR A 509 13.21 7.01 9.49
N ASP A 510 13.02 5.82 8.92
CA ASP A 510 13.12 5.61 7.48
C ASP A 510 11.82 4.98 6.97
N THR A 511 10.87 5.81 6.57
CA THR A 511 9.54 5.36 6.14
C THR A 511 9.59 4.80 4.71
N LYS A 512 10.08 3.57 4.56
CA LYS A 512 9.98 2.82 3.29
C LYS A 512 8.60 2.17 3.18
N CYS A 513 7.69 2.85 2.48
CA CYS A 513 6.37 2.31 2.16
C CYS A 513 6.50 1.21 1.09
N VAL A 514 6.30 -0.06 1.47
CA VAL A 514 6.20 -1.20 0.55
C VAL A 514 4.75 -1.71 0.55
N SER A 515 4.11 -1.72 -0.63
CA SER A 515 2.74 -2.24 -0.80
C SER A 515 2.65 -3.77 -0.66
N PRO A 516 1.57 -4.30 -0.07
CA PRO A 516 1.18 -5.71 -0.20
C PRO A 516 0.45 -6.00 -1.52
N ASN A 517 0.69 -7.18 -2.09
CA ASN A 517 0.10 -7.68 -3.35
C ASN A 517 -1.21 -8.44 -3.10
N ASN A 518 -2.04 -8.42 -4.15
CA ASN A 518 -3.41 -8.93 -4.33
C ASN A 518 -3.75 -10.31 -3.74
N ASP A 519 -4.97 -10.43 -3.19
CA ASP A 519 -5.93 -11.44 -3.65
C ASP A 519 -7.39 -11.13 -3.31
N ARG A 520 -8.27 -11.54 -4.23
CA ARG A 520 -9.76 -11.62 -4.21
C ARG A 520 -10.58 -10.46 -4.77
N GLY A 521 -11.55 -10.89 -5.59
CA GLY A 521 -12.75 -10.15 -5.98
C GLY A 521 -13.88 -11.13 -6.26
N LEU A 522 -15.13 -10.64 -6.29
CA LEU A 522 -16.40 -11.23 -6.79
C LEU A 522 -17.55 -10.36 -6.17
N ARG A 523 -18.64 -9.91 -6.80
CA ARG A 523 -19.38 -10.14 -8.07
C ARG A 523 -20.16 -8.86 -8.44
N ARG A 524 -20.48 -8.66 -9.73
CA ARG A 524 -21.77 -8.08 -10.15
C ARG A 524 -22.28 -8.86 -11.37
N LYS A 525 -23.51 -9.38 -11.28
CA LYS A 525 -24.37 -9.71 -12.42
C LYS A 525 -25.31 -8.52 -12.59
N ALA A 526 -25.56 -8.10 -13.83
CA ALA A 526 -26.56 -7.12 -14.20
C ALA A 526 -27.76 -7.84 -14.82
N VAL A 527 -28.98 -7.55 -14.35
CA VAL A 527 -30.23 -7.43 -15.13
C VAL A 527 -31.12 -6.43 -14.35
N GLY A 528 -31.77 -5.52 -15.06
CA GLY A 528 -32.42 -4.31 -14.54
C GLY A 528 -33.83 -4.46 -13.96
N GLY A 529 -34.33 -3.35 -13.42
CA GLY A 529 -35.69 -3.17 -12.89
C GLY A 529 -35.70 -2.12 -11.77
N SER A 530 -36.46 -1.05 -11.98
CA SER A 530 -36.61 0.17 -11.17
C SER A 530 -37.14 -0.03 -9.73
N GLY A 531 -36.67 0.79 -8.78
CA GLY A 531 -37.31 0.99 -7.48
C GLY A 531 -36.35 1.58 -6.44
N GLU A 532 -36.69 2.75 -5.90
CA GLU A 532 -35.96 3.49 -4.86
C GLU A 532 -35.90 2.73 -3.53
N GLU A 533 -34.70 2.55 -2.94
CA GLU A 533 -34.53 2.45 -1.48
C GLU A 533 -33.06 2.68 -1.05
N MET A 534 -32.88 3.37 0.07
CA MET A 534 -31.59 3.77 0.65
C MET A 534 -30.67 2.57 0.99
N ALA A 535 -29.49 2.51 0.37
CA ALA A 535 -28.46 1.51 0.65
C ALA A 535 -27.24 2.07 1.41
N ARG A 536 -26.92 1.39 2.52
CA ARG A 536 -25.77 1.58 3.43
C ARG A 536 -24.44 1.25 2.72
N PRO A 537 -23.30 1.87 3.08
CA PRO A 537 -22.02 1.58 2.42
C PRO A 537 -21.39 0.28 2.96
N ASP A 538 -21.25 -0.71 2.07
CA ASP A 538 -20.56 -1.98 2.28
C ASP A 538 -19.02 -1.85 2.35
N GLY A 539 -18.47 -2.48 3.39
CA GLY A 539 -17.22 -3.25 3.47
C GLY A 539 -16.00 -2.86 2.62
N LEU A 540 -15.04 -2.18 3.26
CA LEU A 540 -13.64 -2.12 2.81
C LEU A 540 -12.77 -3.02 3.70
N GLU A 541 -12.24 -4.09 3.12
CA GLU A 541 -11.36 -5.07 3.77
C GLU A 541 -9.95 -5.02 3.16
N PRO A 542 -8.91 -4.74 3.96
CA PRO A 542 -7.55 -4.85 3.48
C PRO A 542 -6.78 -6.12 3.82
N SER A 543 -5.81 -6.40 2.95
CA SER A 543 -5.12 -7.66 2.76
C SER A 543 -3.66 -7.59 3.23
N ALA A 544 -3.33 -8.41 4.23
CA ALA A 544 -2.06 -9.10 4.44
C ALA A 544 -0.69 -8.40 4.12
N PHE A 545 0.00 -7.72 5.07
CA PHE A 545 1.49 -7.59 5.31
C PHE A 545 1.98 -7.90 6.76
N SER A 546 2.88 -8.87 7.02
CA SER A 546 3.58 -9.06 8.31
C SER A 546 4.91 -8.31 8.29
N LEU A 547 5.28 -7.71 9.42
CA LEU A 547 6.48 -6.89 9.60
C LEU A 547 7.62 -7.71 10.22
N GLU A 548 8.80 -7.66 9.59
CA GLU A 548 10.08 -7.50 10.28
C GLU A 548 10.93 -6.54 9.43
N GLY A 549 11.46 -5.49 10.07
CA GLY A 549 12.31 -4.45 9.49
C GLY A 549 11.68 -3.07 9.49
#